data_AF-A0A3N5IX77-F1
#
_entry.id   AF-A0A3N5IX77-F1
#
_cell.length_a   1.000
_cell.length_b   1.000
_cell.length_c   1.000
_cell.angle_alpha   90.00
_cell.angle_beta   90.00
_cell.angle_gamma   90.00
#
_symmetry.space_group_name_H-M   'P 1'
#
loop_
_entity.id
_entity.type
_entity.pdbx_description
1 polymer ?
#
loop_
_entity_poly.entity_id
_entity_poly.type
_entity_poly.pdbx_seq_one_letter_code
_entity_poly.pdbx_strand_id
1 'polypeptide(L)'
;GNDENPTDFAHRFSPRSNEKEALIGAEEIRVLISTDVLSEGQNLQDGHIIVNYDLPWALIRLIQRAGRVDRIGQKSAEILCYSFLPEDGLEKIIRLRDRLATRIKQNAEVVGSDETFFEGDPINIADLYNEKAGIYDEEEDAEVDLASLAYQIWKNATDKDPALLKIVPDLPNLCYATKANSVEAEKEGVIVYTRTAEDNDVLAWIDRAGRVITLSQSAILKAAQCEADCPALARLAQHHDLVKKGVDFIREDEKKMTGSLGKKSSIKYRVYMRLDRFIKENEGTLFVTEPLNRAIDDIYKYPMKEYARDVLNRQLKAGISDEDLAGLVVSLRDDDRLNIVDGSEPDLAALQIICSMGMKNKGVN
;
A
#
# COMPACT_ATOMS: atom_id res chain seq x y z
N GLY A 1 -5.84 -26.46 9.42
CA GLY A 1 -6.72 -25.93 8.37
C GLY A 1 -7.95 -26.80 8.08
N ASN A 2 -7.97 -28.08 8.48
CA ASN A 2 -9.08 -29.01 8.21
C ASN A 2 -9.88 -29.41 9.47
N ASP A 3 -9.88 -28.55 10.50
CA ASP A 3 -10.58 -28.85 11.76
C ASP A 3 -11.90 -28.06 11.82
N GLU A 4 -12.95 -28.68 12.33
CA GLU A 4 -14.32 -28.15 12.31
C GLU A 4 -14.51 -26.93 13.23
N ASN A 5 -13.61 -26.73 14.19
CA ASN A 5 -13.68 -25.60 15.12
C ASN A 5 -12.29 -25.02 15.51
N PRO A 6 -11.67 -24.21 14.64
CA PRO A 6 -10.36 -23.62 14.90
C PRO A 6 -10.32 -22.69 16.13
N THR A 7 -11.46 -22.10 16.50
CA THR A 7 -11.61 -21.21 17.65
C THR A 7 -11.43 -21.96 18.97
N ASP A 8 -11.71 -23.27 19.01
CA ASP A 8 -11.51 -24.10 20.20
C ASP A 8 -10.04 -24.11 20.65
N PHE A 9 -9.11 -24.22 19.70
CA PHE A 9 -7.68 -24.20 19.99
C PHE A 9 -7.23 -22.84 20.56
N ALA A 10 -7.79 -21.73 20.06
CA ALA A 10 -7.51 -20.41 20.61
C ALA A 10 -8.05 -20.25 22.03
N HIS A 11 -9.27 -20.74 22.30
CA HIS A 11 -9.86 -20.75 23.64
C HIS A 11 -9.07 -21.60 24.63
N ARG A 12 -8.58 -22.77 24.20
CA ARG A 12 -7.77 -23.64 25.05
C ARG A 12 -6.34 -23.12 25.24
N PHE A 13 -5.79 -22.39 24.27
CA PHE A 13 -4.48 -21.74 24.41
C PHE A 13 -4.53 -20.48 25.28
N SER A 14 -5.61 -19.70 25.17
CA SER A 14 -5.76 -18.41 25.83
C SER A 14 -7.08 -18.30 26.61
N PRO A 15 -7.36 -19.22 27.55
CA PRO A 15 -8.67 -19.35 28.19
C PRO A 15 -9.06 -18.14 29.02
N ARG A 16 -8.11 -17.43 29.63
CA ARG A 16 -8.41 -16.27 30.49
C ARG A 16 -8.83 -15.08 29.64
N SER A 17 -8.08 -14.79 28.57
CA SER A 17 -8.42 -13.72 27.62
C SER A 17 -9.74 -13.94 26.85
N ASN A 18 -10.22 -15.18 26.78
CA ASN A 18 -11.45 -15.57 26.11
C ASN A 18 -12.60 -15.91 27.07
N GLU A 19 -12.45 -15.63 28.37
CA GLU A 19 -13.47 -15.88 29.41
C GLU A 19 -13.93 -17.36 29.50
N LYS A 20 -13.01 -18.30 29.28
CA LYS A 20 -13.22 -19.75 29.33
C LYS A 20 -12.52 -20.40 30.52
N GLU A 21 -12.86 -19.97 31.74
CA GLU A 21 -12.22 -20.48 32.97
C GLU A 21 -12.32 -22.00 33.14
N ALA A 22 -13.38 -22.62 32.60
CA ALA A 22 -13.58 -24.07 32.64
C ALA A 22 -12.50 -24.87 31.89
N LEU A 23 -11.76 -24.24 30.97
CA LEU A 23 -10.68 -24.88 30.18
C LEU A 23 -9.31 -24.79 30.86
N ILE A 24 -9.18 -24.04 31.96
CA ILE A 24 -7.91 -23.83 32.67
C ILE A 24 -7.45 -25.15 33.31
N GLY A 25 -6.20 -25.54 33.06
CA GLY A 25 -5.59 -26.72 33.65
C GLY A 25 -5.59 -27.96 32.74
N ALA A 26 -6.69 -28.70 32.66
CA ALA A 26 -6.69 -30.04 32.04
C ALA A 26 -6.66 -30.01 30.51
N GLU A 27 -7.28 -29.00 29.89
CA GLU A 27 -7.42 -28.90 28.42
C GLU A 27 -6.59 -27.75 27.82
N GLU A 28 -5.81 -27.06 28.65
CA GLU A 28 -5.04 -25.87 28.31
C GLU A 28 -3.86 -26.21 27.36
N ILE A 29 -3.74 -25.44 26.29
CA ILE A 29 -2.70 -25.61 25.27
C ILE A 29 -1.55 -24.66 25.58
N ARG A 30 -0.32 -25.19 25.59
CA ARG A 30 0.88 -24.37 25.88
C ARG A 30 1.55 -23.77 24.64
N VAL A 31 1.35 -24.39 23.47
CA VAL A 31 1.96 -23.96 22.21
C VAL A 31 0.89 -24.03 21.13
N LEU A 32 0.60 -22.87 20.53
CA LEU A 32 -0.31 -22.75 19.40
C LEU A 32 0.49 -22.50 18.13
N ILE A 33 0.38 -23.40 17.15
CA ILE A 33 0.96 -23.22 15.82
C ILE A 33 -0.18 -22.85 14.88
N SER A 34 -0.04 -21.72 14.20
CA SER A 34 -1.07 -21.15 13.35
C SER A 34 -0.49 -20.54 12.08
N THR A 35 -1.34 -20.41 11.07
CA THR A 35 -1.06 -19.65 9.85
C THR A 35 -1.91 -18.38 9.86
N ASP A 36 -1.59 -17.39 9.04
CA ASP A 36 -2.28 -16.08 9.02
C ASP A 36 -3.83 -16.22 8.99
N VAL A 37 -4.36 -17.22 8.28
CA VAL A 37 -5.81 -17.47 8.12
C VAL A 37 -6.52 -17.85 9.44
N LEU A 38 -5.80 -18.47 10.39
CA LEU A 38 -6.37 -18.94 11.66
C LEU A 38 -6.15 -17.95 12.82
N SER A 39 -5.28 -16.95 12.64
CA SER A 39 -4.86 -16.01 13.69
C SER A 39 -5.49 -14.61 13.58
N GLU A 40 -6.30 -14.36 12.55
CA GLU A 40 -7.03 -13.10 12.44
C GLU A 40 -8.21 -13.07 13.43
N GLY A 41 -8.27 -11.99 14.21
CA GLY A 41 -9.39 -11.71 15.12
C GLY A 41 -9.35 -12.42 16.48
N GLN A 42 -8.45 -13.39 16.68
CA GLN A 42 -8.36 -14.15 17.94
C GLN A 42 -7.68 -13.35 19.07
N ASN A 43 -8.11 -13.61 20.29
CA ASN A 43 -7.54 -13.10 21.53
C ASN A 43 -6.55 -14.13 22.09
N LEU A 44 -5.26 -13.78 22.13
CA LEU A 44 -4.15 -14.65 22.52
C LEU A 44 -3.31 -14.06 23.66
N GLN A 45 -3.90 -13.18 24.47
CA GLN A 45 -3.21 -12.39 25.51
C GLN A 45 -2.66 -13.22 26.69
N ASP A 46 -3.03 -14.50 26.82
CA ASP A 46 -2.43 -15.37 27.83
C ASP A 46 -1.00 -15.81 27.42
N GLY A 47 -0.68 -15.72 26.12
CA GLY A 47 0.68 -15.85 25.61
C GLY A 47 1.51 -14.58 25.82
N HIS A 48 2.82 -14.70 25.76
CA HIS A 48 3.76 -13.57 25.78
C HIS A 48 5.04 -13.84 24.96
N ILE A 49 5.09 -14.97 24.25
CA ILE A 49 6.19 -15.34 23.37
C ILE A 49 5.59 -15.64 22.00
N ILE A 50 6.08 -14.94 20.98
CA ILE A 50 5.70 -15.10 19.60
C ILE A 50 6.93 -15.55 18.83
N VAL A 51 6.77 -16.58 18.02
CA VAL A 51 7.84 -17.10 17.17
C VAL A 51 7.36 -17.09 15.72
N ASN A 52 7.91 -16.18 14.93
CA ASN A 52 7.66 -16.09 13.50
C ASN A 52 8.59 -17.04 12.77
N TYR A 53 8.04 -18.16 12.30
CA TYR A 53 8.78 -19.11 11.48
C TYR A 53 9.08 -18.56 10.08
N ASP A 54 8.22 -17.68 9.59
CA ASP A 54 8.35 -16.95 8.34
C ASP A 54 8.50 -15.43 8.58
N LEU A 55 9.21 -14.76 7.69
CA LEU A 55 9.25 -13.30 7.65
C LEU A 55 8.30 -12.80 6.55
N PRO A 56 7.17 -12.16 6.91
CA PRO A 56 6.26 -11.64 5.92
C PRO A 56 6.86 -10.43 5.21
N TRP A 57 6.59 -10.31 3.90
CA TRP A 57 7.03 -9.19 3.06
C TRP A 57 6.55 -7.82 3.53
N ALA A 58 5.44 -7.76 4.28
CA ALA A 58 4.89 -6.54 4.86
C ALA A 58 5.08 -6.56 6.38
N LEU A 59 5.86 -5.61 6.91
CA LEU A 59 6.24 -5.56 8.33
C LEU A 59 5.02 -5.41 9.25
N ILE A 60 3.95 -4.77 8.76
CA ILE A 60 2.67 -4.64 9.48
C ILE A 60 2.08 -6.00 9.86
N ARG A 61 2.37 -7.08 9.12
CA ARG A 61 1.90 -8.43 9.48
C ARG A 61 2.56 -8.91 10.78
N LEU A 62 3.83 -8.61 11.01
CA LEU A 62 4.49 -8.91 12.29
C LEU A 62 3.85 -8.14 13.43
N ILE A 63 3.55 -6.86 13.22
CA ILE A 63 2.87 -6.01 14.21
C ILE A 63 1.45 -6.53 14.49
N GLN A 64 0.71 -6.93 13.46
CA GLN A 64 -0.64 -7.49 13.62
C GLN A 64 -0.64 -8.86 14.29
N ARG A 65 0.41 -9.68 14.10
CA ARG A 65 0.64 -10.93 14.84
C ARG A 65 0.93 -10.63 16.31
N ALA A 66 1.84 -9.68 16.57
CA ALA A 66 2.15 -9.22 17.92
C ALA A 66 0.92 -8.66 18.64
N GLY A 67 0.15 -7.81 17.97
CA GLY A 67 -1.09 -7.22 18.47
C GLY A 67 -2.24 -8.21 18.71
N ARG A 68 -2.06 -9.53 18.53
CA ARG A 68 -3.01 -10.55 19.07
C ARG A 68 -2.74 -10.87 20.54
N VAL A 69 -1.49 -10.67 20.94
CA VAL A 69 -0.94 -10.92 22.26
C VAL A 69 -0.80 -9.61 23.03
N ASP A 70 -0.34 -8.57 22.35
CA ASP A 70 -0.19 -7.20 22.86
C ASP A 70 -1.53 -6.44 22.77
N ARG A 71 -2.39 -6.66 23.76
CA ARG A 71 -3.69 -5.98 23.89
C ARG A 71 -3.99 -5.69 25.36
N ILE A 72 -4.98 -4.81 25.58
CA ILE A 72 -5.58 -4.59 26.91
C ILE A 72 -5.96 -5.94 27.53
N GLY A 73 -5.43 -6.23 28.73
CA GLY A 73 -5.61 -7.49 29.43
C GLY A 73 -4.39 -8.43 29.43
N GLN A 74 -3.32 -8.10 28.67
CA GLN A 74 -2.02 -8.76 28.78
C GLN A 74 -1.47 -8.62 30.21
N LYS A 75 -0.98 -9.74 30.78
CA LYS A 75 -0.48 -9.81 32.17
C LYS A 75 1.03 -9.92 32.28
N SER A 76 1.71 -10.32 31.21
CA SER A 76 3.18 -10.35 31.17
C SER A 76 3.74 -8.93 31.15
N ALA A 77 4.86 -8.71 31.85
CA ALA A 77 5.57 -7.44 31.82
C ALA A 77 6.26 -7.17 30.47
N GLU A 78 6.62 -8.24 29.76
CA GLU A 78 7.32 -8.20 28.48
C GLU A 78 6.70 -9.20 27.50
N ILE A 79 6.69 -8.83 26.21
CA ILE A 79 6.29 -9.69 25.10
C ILE A 79 7.53 -9.92 24.23
N LEU A 80 7.90 -11.18 24.03
CA LEU A 80 9.09 -11.56 23.27
C LEU A 80 8.70 -12.01 21.86
N CYS A 81 9.24 -11.35 20.84
CA CYS A 81 9.00 -11.66 19.44
C CYS A 81 10.28 -12.17 18.77
N TYR A 82 10.35 -13.48 18.51
CA TYR A 82 11.44 -14.11 17.77
C TYR A 82 11.07 -14.27 16.30
N SER A 83 12.03 -14.08 15.39
CA SER A 83 11.83 -14.35 13.97
C SER A 83 12.98 -15.17 13.41
N PHE A 84 12.66 -16.20 12.63
CA PHE A 84 13.67 -16.99 11.92
C PHE A 84 14.16 -16.21 10.69
N LEU A 85 15.49 -16.06 10.59
CA LEU A 85 16.14 -15.49 9.42
C LEU A 85 16.69 -16.60 8.53
N PRO A 86 16.63 -16.46 7.20
CA PRO A 86 17.20 -17.43 6.27
C PRO A 86 18.73 -17.54 6.42
N GLU A 87 19.28 -18.67 6.00
CA GLU A 87 20.74 -18.89 5.96
C GLU A 87 21.44 -17.93 4.97
N ASP A 88 22.72 -17.63 5.23
CA ASP A 88 23.52 -16.60 4.55
C ASP A 88 23.57 -16.73 3.01
N GLY A 89 23.41 -17.94 2.47
CA GLY A 89 23.35 -18.17 1.02
C GLY A 89 22.08 -17.62 0.35
N LEU A 90 20.93 -17.77 1.02
CA LEU A 90 19.64 -17.25 0.57
C LEU A 90 19.51 -15.75 0.87
N GLU A 91 20.10 -15.31 1.99
CA GLU A 91 20.17 -13.89 2.38
C GLU A 91 20.92 -13.03 1.34
N LYS A 92 22.02 -13.53 0.74
CA LYS A 92 22.75 -12.81 -0.31
C LYS A 92 21.92 -12.56 -1.58
N ILE A 93 20.92 -13.40 -1.84
CA ILE A 93 20.06 -13.33 -3.03
C ILE A 93 18.87 -12.40 -2.75
N ILE A 94 18.29 -12.49 -1.56
CA ILE A 94 17.04 -11.78 -1.22
C ILE A 94 17.30 -10.43 -0.50
N ARG A 95 18.50 -10.24 0.08
CA ARG A 95 18.92 -9.06 0.86
C ARG A 95 17.89 -8.67 1.94
N LEU A 96 17.32 -9.68 2.58
CA LEU A 96 16.12 -9.51 3.40
C LEU A 96 16.44 -8.72 4.69
N ARG A 97 17.61 -8.91 5.31
CA ARG A 97 18.10 -8.15 6.47
C ARG A 97 18.33 -6.68 6.15
N ASP A 98 18.98 -6.39 5.02
CA ASP A 98 19.26 -5.01 4.62
C ASP A 98 17.97 -4.24 4.33
N ARG A 99 17.00 -4.89 3.66
CA ARG A 99 15.66 -4.34 3.41
C ARG A 99 14.88 -4.13 4.70
N LEU A 100 14.88 -5.12 5.62
CA LEU A 100 14.17 -5.02 6.89
C LEU A 100 14.75 -3.92 7.78
N ALA A 101 16.08 -3.83 7.87
CA ALA A 101 16.78 -2.81 8.64
C ALA A 101 16.50 -1.40 8.08
N THR A 102 16.48 -1.27 6.75
CA THR A 102 16.12 -0.01 6.08
C THR A 102 14.67 0.38 6.37
N ARG A 103 13.72 -0.57 6.32
CA ARG A 103 12.31 -0.32 6.64
C ARG A 103 12.08 0.00 8.12
N ILE A 104 12.78 -0.66 9.04
CA ILE A 104 12.69 -0.37 10.48
C ILE A 104 13.25 1.02 10.77
N LYS A 105 14.35 1.40 10.11
CA LYS A 105 14.90 2.76 10.21
C LYS A 105 13.92 3.81 9.67
N GLN A 106 13.15 3.51 8.63
CA GLN A 106 12.10 4.40 8.09
C GLN A 106 10.83 4.44 8.96
N ASN A 107 10.49 3.35 9.65
CA ASN A 107 9.33 3.24 10.53
C ASN A 107 9.57 3.74 11.96
N ALA A 108 10.82 3.76 12.42
CA ALA A 108 11.23 4.32 13.72
C ALA A 108 10.94 5.83 13.86
N GLU A 109 10.64 6.53 12.75
CA GLU A 109 10.15 7.91 12.78
C GLU A 109 8.64 8.04 13.02
N VAL A 110 7.88 6.94 12.94
CA VAL A 110 6.39 6.92 13.05
C VAL A 110 5.94 6.28 14.36
N VAL A 111 6.73 5.34 14.88
CA VAL A 111 6.47 4.65 16.14
C VAL A 111 7.26 5.37 17.22
N GLY A 112 6.55 5.98 18.18
CA GLY A 112 7.18 6.67 19.31
C GLY A 112 8.16 5.75 20.05
N SER A 113 9.36 6.28 20.28
CA SER A 113 10.46 5.78 21.12
C SER A 113 10.10 4.69 22.15
N ASP A 114 10.69 3.51 21.96
CA ASP A 114 11.34 2.63 22.99
C ASP A 114 11.41 1.13 22.59
N GLU A 115 11.07 0.77 21.34
CA GLU A 115 11.15 -0.62 20.86
C GLU A 115 12.48 -0.94 20.16
N THR A 116 13.34 -1.75 20.79
CA THR A 116 14.55 -2.32 20.17
C THR A 116 14.22 -3.61 19.43
N PHE A 117 14.17 -3.57 18.09
CA PHE A 117 13.82 -4.72 17.24
C PHE A 117 14.95 -5.74 17.01
N PHE A 118 16.22 -5.35 17.22
CA PHE A 118 17.38 -6.23 17.07
C PHE A 118 18.50 -5.84 18.04
N GLU A 119 19.09 -6.82 18.75
CA GLU A 119 20.34 -6.60 19.50
C GLU A 119 21.56 -6.89 18.59
N GLY A 120 22.43 -5.90 18.42
CA GLY A 120 23.80 -6.08 17.93
C GLY A 120 24.11 -5.60 16.50
N ASP A 121 24.04 -4.29 16.23
CA ASP A 121 25.16 -3.41 15.82
C ASP A 121 24.62 -2.01 15.44
N PRO A 122 25.29 -0.90 15.82
CA PRO A 122 24.77 0.44 15.60
C PRO A 122 25.14 0.93 14.19
N ILE A 123 24.21 0.90 13.24
CA ILE A 123 24.38 1.67 12.02
C ILE A 123 24.16 3.15 12.37
N ASN A 124 25.28 3.81 12.60
CA ASN A 124 25.41 5.23 12.93
C ASN A 124 24.61 6.09 11.95
N ILE A 125 23.55 6.73 12.45
CA ILE A 125 22.48 7.37 11.66
C ILE A 125 22.92 8.72 11.05
N ALA A 126 24.13 9.20 11.36
CA ALA A 126 24.58 10.53 10.96
C ALA A 126 25.14 10.65 9.52
N ASP A 127 25.63 9.57 8.89
CA ASP A 127 26.36 9.67 7.61
C ASP A 127 25.51 9.40 6.35
N LEU A 128 24.21 9.14 6.48
CA LEU A 128 23.32 8.88 5.35
C LEU A 128 22.62 10.14 4.79
N TYR A 129 23.18 11.32 5.06
CA TYR A 129 22.63 12.63 4.67
C TYR A 129 23.16 13.19 3.34
N ASN A 130 24.03 12.47 2.62
CA ASN A 130 24.51 12.95 1.32
C ASN A 130 23.64 12.44 0.16
N GLU A 131 22.77 13.33 -0.31
CA GLU A 131 22.12 13.28 -1.62
C GLU A 131 23.18 13.12 -2.73
N LYS A 132 23.33 11.90 -3.25
CA LYS A 132 23.52 11.54 -4.67
C LYS A 132 24.17 10.16 -4.80
N ALA A 133 23.36 9.17 -5.18
CA ALA A 133 23.67 8.02 -6.04
C ALA A 133 22.42 7.13 -5.93
N GLY A 134 21.64 6.83 -6.97
CA GLY A 134 22.07 6.40 -8.29
C GLY A 134 21.81 4.89 -8.40
N ILE A 135 20.77 4.54 -9.17
CA ILE A 135 20.54 3.26 -9.86
C ILE A 135 19.84 2.13 -9.06
N TYR A 136 18.59 1.90 -9.50
CA TYR A 136 17.82 0.65 -9.65
C TYR A 136 18.05 -0.48 -8.64
N ASP A 137 17.08 -0.68 -7.75
CA ASP A 137 16.12 -1.79 -7.76
C ASP A 137 15.18 -1.59 -6.56
N GLU A 138 13.98 -2.19 -6.60
CA GLU A 138 13.01 -2.31 -5.48
C GLU A 138 11.90 -1.23 -5.36
N GLU A 139 11.13 -0.98 -6.43
CA GLU A 139 9.83 -0.29 -6.33
C GLU A 139 8.64 -1.21 -5.98
N GLU A 140 8.81 -2.55 -6.04
CA GLU A 140 7.72 -3.49 -5.71
C GLU A 140 7.36 -3.54 -4.22
N ASP A 141 8.27 -3.11 -3.36
CA ASP A 141 8.19 -3.27 -1.90
C ASP A 141 7.72 -1.99 -1.17
N ALA A 142 7.78 -0.82 -1.82
CA ALA A 142 7.34 0.45 -1.25
C ALA A 142 5.81 0.66 -1.34
N GLU A 143 5.15 0.09 -2.36
CA GLU A 143 3.72 0.30 -2.64
C GLU A 143 2.81 -0.51 -1.68
N VAL A 144 3.27 -1.68 -1.23
CA VAL A 144 2.56 -2.53 -0.25
C VAL A 144 2.47 -1.86 1.12
N ASP A 145 3.51 -1.13 1.54
CA ASP A 145 3.56 -0.46 2.84
C ASP A 145 2.72 0.83 2.88
N LEU A 146 2.58 1.54 1.75
CA LEU A 146 1.77 2.76 1.67
C LEU A 146 0.26 2.47 1.67
N ALA A 147 -0.20 1.47 0.92
CA ALA A 147 -1.58 1.02 0.99
C ALA A 147 -1.93 0.50 2.39
N SER A 148 -0.98 -0.19 3.03
CA SER A 148 -1.12 -0.66 4.41
C SER A 148 -1.19 0.50 5.41
N LEU A 149 -0.34 1.51 5.26
CA LEU A 149 -0.35 2.72 6.09
C LEU A 149 -1.66 3.49 5.92
N ALA A 150 -2.10 3.71 4.68
CA ALA A 150 -3.36 4.39 4.38
C ALA A 150 -4.56 3.62 4.96
N TYR A 151 -4.58 2.29 4.81
CA TYR A 151 -5.61 1.45 5.41
C TYR A 151 -5.59 1.49 6.94
N GLN A 152 -4.41 1.51 7.56
CA GLN A 152 -4.29 1.62 9.01
C GLN A 152 -4.79 2.99 9.51
N ILE A 153 -4.43 4.08 8.82
CA ILE A 153 -4.95 5.43 9.12
C ILE A 153 -6.47 5.44 9.00
N TRP A 154 -7.00 4.91 7.90
CA TRP A 154 -8.44 4.79 7.67
C TRP A 154 -9.13 4.01 8.77
N LYS A 155 -8.63 2.81 9.09
CA LYS A 155 -9.20 1.94 10.11
C LYS A 155 -9.16 2.60 11.50
N ASN A 156 -8.04 3.18 11.89
CA ASN A 156 -7.91 3.90 13.16
C ASN A 156 -8.89 5.07 13.23
N ALA A 157 -9.14 5.78 12.13
CA ALA A 157 -10.10 6.87 12.07
C ALA A 157 -11.54 6.35 12.20
N THR A 158 -11.92 5.30 11.48
CA THR A 158 -13.28 4.73 11.52
C THR A 158 -13.58 3.97 12.81
N ASP A 159 -12.56 3.38 13.44
CA ASP A 159 -12.71 2.73 14.76
C ASP A 159 -12.97 3.77 15.85
N LYS A 160 -12.39 4.98 15.72
CA LYS A 160 -12.64 6.13 16.62
C LYS A 160 -13.97 6.83 16.32
N ASP A 161 -14.29 7.03 15.05
CA ASP A 161 -15.54 7.67 14.60
C ASP A 161 -16.18 6.86 13.44
N PRO A 162 -17.17 6.01 13.76
CA PRO A 162 -17.88 5.21 12.75
C PRO A 162 -18.63 6.04 11.71
N ALA A 163 -18.94 7.33 11.96
CA ALA A 163 -19.63 8.18 10.99
C ALA A 163 -18.78 8.43 9.73
N LEU A 164 -17.44 8.35 9.85
CA LEU A 164 -16.51 8.52 8.73
C LEU A 164 -16.69 7.48 7.63
N LEU A 165 -17.20 6.28 7.96
CA LEU A 165 -17.52 5.22 6.98
C LEU A 165 -18.54 5.68 5.94
N LYS A 166 -19.38 6.66 6.28
CA LYS A 166 -20.34 7.27 5.34
C LYS A 166 -19.83 8.59 4.79
N ILE A 167 -19.27 9.45 5.65
CA ILE A 167 -18.87 10.81 5.26
C ILE A 167 -17.79 10.80 4.18
N VAL A 168 -16.71 10.02 4.37
CA VAL A 168 -15.54 10.08 3.48
C VAL A 168 -15.85 9.54 2.08
N PRO A 169 -16.53 8.39 1.90
CA PRO A 169 -16.93 7.92 0.56
C PRO A 169 -17.92 8.85 -0.15
N ASP A 170 -18.75 9.58 0.59
CA ASP A 170 -19.73 10.53 0.04
C ASP A 170 -19.10 11.90 -0.34
N LEU A 171 -17.82 12.13 -0.02
CA LEU A 171 -17.14 13.37 -0.40
C LEU A 171 -16.92 13.43 -1.92
N PRO A 172 -17.27 14.55 -2.58
CA PRO A 172 -17.00 14.70 -4.00
C PRO A 172 -15.50 14.83 -4.26
N ASN A 173 -15.06 14.34 -5.42
CA ASN A 173 -13.75 14.66 -5.97
C ASN A 173 -13.59 16.19 -6.09
N LEU A 174 -12.34 16.65 -6.12
CA LEU A 174 -11.94 18.07 -6.08
C LEU A 174 -12.21 18.74 -4.72
N CYS A 175 -12.45 17.97 -3.66
CA CYS A 175 -12.54 18.53 -2.33
C CYS A 175 -11.18 19.14 -1.91
N TYR A 176 -11.24 20.24 -1.17
CA TYR A 176 -10.04 20.90 -0.69
C TYR A 176 -10.20 21.41 0.74
N ALA A 177 -9.08 21.41 1.46
CA ALA A 177 -8.98 21.96 2.80
C ALA A 177 -7.68 22.73 2.95
N THR A 178 -7.51 23.46 4.04
CA THR A 178 -6.22 24.06 4.40
C THR A 178 -6.02 23.89 5.88
N LYS A 179 -4.83 23.44 6.28
CA LYS A 179 -4.45 23.30 7.68
C LYS A 179 -3.19 24.09 8.00
N ALA A 180 -2.94 24.24 9.30
CA ALA A 180 -1.69 24.79 9.78
C ALA A 180 -0.52 23.86 9.40
N ASN A 181 0.51 24.40 8.78
CA ASN A 181 1.76 23.71 8.55
C ASN A 181 2.49 23.53 9.89
N SER A 182 2.76 22.29 10.24
CA SER A 182 3.44 21.86 11.47
C SER A 182 4.84 21.32 11.20
N VAL A 183 5.31 21.38 9.95
CA VAL A 183 6.63 20.90 9.53
C VAL A 183 7.60 22.09 9.51
N GLU A 184 8.38 22.27 8.45
CA GLU A 184 9.29 23.41 8.27
C GLU A 184 8.55 24.56 7.59
N ALA A 185 8.91 25.81 7.94
CA ALA A 185 8.30 27.00 7.35
C ALA A 185 8.48 27.07 5.82
N GLU A 186 9.55 26.50 5.30
CA GLU A 186 9.85 26.46 3.85
C GLU A 186 8.92 25.50 3.10
N LYS A 187 8.28 24.56 3.81
CA LYS A 187 7.34 23.56 3.27
C LYS A 187 5.89 24.08 3.22
N GLU A 188 5.71 25.39 3.09
CA GLU A 188 4.40 25.99 2.90
C GLU A 188 3.98 25.92 1.42
N GLY A 189 2.74 25.50 1.18
CA GLY A 189 2.20 25.37 -0.17
C GLY A 189 0.97 24.47 -0.24
N VAL A 190 0.92 23.56 -1.22
CA VAL A 190 -0.24 22.70 -1.48
C VAL A 190 0.18 21.26 -1.73
N ILE A 191 -0.51 20.33 -1.08
CA ILE A 191 -0.50 18.90 -1.39
C ILE A 191 -1.63 18.64 -2.38
N VAL A 192 -1.34 17.91 -3.45
CA VAL A 192 -2.33 17.46 -4.43
C VAL A 192 -2.32 15.94 -4.51
N TYR A 193 -3.51 15.34 -4.50
CA TYR A 193 -3.72 13.92 -4.75
C TYR A 193 -4.45 13.75 -6.08
N THR A 194 -3.82 13.00 -6.98
CA THR A 194 -4.35 12.71 -8.31
C THR A 194 -4.38 11.22 -8.55
N ARG A 195 -5.41 10.79 -9.28
CA ARG A 195 -5.50 9.48 -9.87
C ARG A 195 -5.25 9.59 -11.37
N THR A 196 -4.36 8.78 -11.86
CA THR A 196 -3.94 8.79 -13.27
C THR A 196 -4.90 7.93 -14.09
N ALA A 197 -4.82 8.01 -15.42
CA ALA A 197 -5.66 7.19 -16.31
C ALA A 197 -5.43 5.67 -16.12
N GLU A 198 -4.25 5.30 -15.61
CA GLU A 198 -3.88 3.91 -15.32
C GLU A 198 -4.21 3.48 -13.88
N ASP A 199 -5.01 4.27 -13.15
CA ASP A 199 -5.40 4.03 -11.75
C ASP A 199 -4.25 4.16 -10.74
N ASN A 200 -3.13 4.76 -11.14
CA ASN A 200 -2.05 5.04 -10.20
C ASN A 200 -2.43 6.24 -9.33
N ASP A 201 -2.32 6.04 -8.02
CA ASP A 201 -2.44 7.10 -7.03
C ASP A 201 -1.11 7.86 -6.92
N VAL A 202 -1.15 9.17 -7.13
CA VAL A 202 0.03 10.05 -7.11
C VAL A 202 -0.23 11.23 -6.18
N LEU A 203 0.70 11.44 -5.25
CA LEU A 203 0.72 12.59 -4.35
C LEU A 203 1.91 13.48 -4.70
N ALA A 204 1.68 14.79 -4.75
CA ALA A 204 2.76 15.76 -4.86
C ALA A 204 2.56 16.90 -3.88
N TRP A 205 3.65 17.34 -3.26
CA TRP A 205 3.67 18.53 -2.42
C TRP A 205 4.43 19.64 -3.12
N ILE A 206 3.76 20.76 -3.35
CA ILE A 206 4.25 21.91 -4.10
C ILE A 206 4.43 23.09 -3.14
N ASP A 207 5.57 23.78 -3.21
CA ASP A 207 5.83 24.99 -2.43
C ASP A 207 5.10 26.23 -2.97
N ARG A 208 5.16 27.37 -2.26
CA ARG A 208 4.62 28.66 -2.74
C ARG A 208 5.23 29.17 -4.04
N ALA A 209 6.46 28.78 -4.39
CA ALA A 209 7.07 29.15 -5.67
C ALA A 209 6.55 28.28 -6.83
N GLY A 210 5.89 27.17 -6.53
CA GLY A 210 5.42 26.19 -7.51
C GLY A 210 6.44 25.11 -7.84
N ARG A 211 7.44 24.88 -6.98
CA ARG A 211 8.42 23.80 -7.10
C ARG A 211 7.94 22.60 -6.31
N VAL A 212 8.28 21.41 -6.78
CA VAL A 212 8.00 20.16 -6.07
C VAL A 212 8.90 20.09 -4.83
N ILE A 213 8.30 20.04 -3.64
CA ILE A 213 8.97 19.75 -2.37
C ILE A 213 9.29 18.26 -2.32
N THR A 214 8.28 17.42 -2.57
CA THR A 214 8.43 15.96 -2.55
C THR A 214 7.27 15.29 -3.29
N LEU A 215 7.56 14.10 -3.81
CA LEU A 215 6.58 13.13 -4.33
C LEU A 215 6.43 11.92 -3.38
N SER A 216 7.18 11.92 -2.27
CA SER A 216 7.17 10.83 -1.31
C SER A 216 5.81 10.78 -0.62
N GLN A 217 5.02 9.75 -0.94
CA GLN A 217 3.69 9.56 -0.38
C GLN A 217 3.72 9.47 1.14
N SER A 218 4.72 8.78 1.72
CA SER A 218 4.85 8.64 3.18
C SER A 218 5.12 9.98 3.86
N ALA A 219 6.06 10.78 3.33
CA ALA A 219 6.34 12.12 3.85
C ALA A 219 5.11 13.03 3.75
N ILE A 220 4.36 12.93 2.66
CA ILE A 220 3.14 13.71 2.43
C ILE A 220 2.03 13.29 3.40
N LEU A 221 1.81 11.99 3.61
CA LEU A 221 0.79 11.50 4.55
C LEU A 221 1.12 11.89 6.00
N LYS A 222 2.39 11.76 6.43
CA LYS A 222 2.86 12.25 7.75
C LYS A 222 2.61 13.75 7.89
N ALA A 223 2.92 14.54 6.85
CA ALA A 223 2.70 15.97 6.87
C ALA A 223 1.21 16.35 6.89
N ALA A 224 0.35 15.58 6.22
CA ALA A 224 -1.10 15.81 6.15
C ALA A 224 -1.82 15.46 7.46
N GLN A 225 -1.30 14.51 8.24
CA GLN A 225 -1.90 14.02 9.49
C GLN A 225 -2.36 15.15 10.44
N CYS A 226 -3.57 15.03 10.99
CA CYS A 226 -4.11 15.95 11.97
C CYS A 226 -5.10 15.25 12.91
N GLU A 227 -5.36 15.86 14.06
CA GLU A 227 -6.44 15.44 14.96
C GLU A 227 -7.82 15.82 14.41
N ALA A 228 -8.87 15.15 14.89
CA ALA A 228 -10.24 15.34 14.41
C ALA A 228 -10.81 16.75 14.67
N ASP A 229 -10.30 17.44 15.70
CA ASP A 229 -10.66 18.81 16.08
C ASP A 229 -9.79 19.88 15.39
N CYS A 230 -8.92 19.48 14.45
CA CYS A 230 -8.03 20.40 13.76
C CYS A 230 -8.82 21.49 13.03
N PRO A 231 -8.58 22.78 13.34
CA PRO A 231 -9.34 23.86 12.72
C PRO A 231 -8.97 24.02 11.25
N ALA A 232 -9.99 24.08 10.40
CA ALA A 232 -9.81 24.45 9.00
C ALA A 232 -9.39 25.91 8.87
N LEU A 233 -8.32 26.16 8.12
CA LEU A 233 -7.83 27.50 7.81
C LEU A 233 -8.39 28.00 6.47
N ALA A 234 -8.33 29.31 6.28
CA ALA A 234 -8.65 29.92 4.99
C ALA A 234 -7.67 29.43 3.92
N ARG A 235 -8.23 29.08 2.76
CA ARG A 235 -7.50 28.65 1.56
C ARG A 235 -6.39 29.63 1.19
N LEU A 236 -5.24 29.13 0.73
CA LEU A 236 -4.18 29.97 0.16
C LEU A 236 -4.72 30.73 -1.05
N ALA A 237 -4.29 31.99 -1.23
CA ALA A 237 -4.71 32.81 -2.36
C ALA A 237 -4.36 32.17 -3.71
N GLN A 238 -3.21 31.51 -3.79
CA GLN A 238 -2.68 30.84 -4.99
C GLN A 238 -2.96 29.33 -5.01
N HIS A 239 -3.90 28.82 -4.20
CA HIS A 239 -4.10 27.37 -4.02
C HIS A 239 -4.31 26.63 -5.35
N HIS A 240 -5.25 27.08 -6.18
CA HIS A 240 -5.53 26.41 -7.46
C HIS A 240 -4.38 26.54 -8.46
N ASP A 241 -3.65 27.66 -8.44
CA ASP A 241 -2.47 27.84 -9.29
C ASP A 241 -1.37 26.83 -8.92
N LEU A 242 -1.19 26.57 -7.62
CA LEU A 242 -0.25 25.57 -7.12
C LEU A 242 -0.72 24.13 -7.41
N VAL A 243 -2.03 23.84 -7.26
CA VAL A 243 -2.61 22.56 -7.68
C VAL A 243 -2.34 22.32 -9.16
N LYS A 244 -2.60 23.31 -10.02
CA LYS A 244 -2.33 23.22 -11.46
C LYS A 244 -0.87 22.88 -11.74
N LYS A 245 0.07 23.59 -11.11
CA LYS A 245 1.51 23.29 -11.26
C LYS A 245 1.87 21.86 -10.82
N GLY A 246 1.26 21.36 -9.76
CA GLY A 246 1.46 19.98 -9.30
C GLY A 246 0.93 18.94 -10.29
N VAL A 247 -0.27 19.18 -10.85
CA VAL A 247 -0.87 18.32 -11.88
C VAL A 247 -0.04 18.33 -13.16
N ASP A 248 0.40 19.50 -13.60
CA ASP A 248 1.25 19.64 -14.80
C ASP A 248 2.57 18.90 -14.62
N PHE A 249 3.19 18.98 -13.43
CA PHE A 249 4.39 18.24 -13.10
C PHE A 249 4.17 16.72 -13.16
N ILE A 250 3.12 16.20 -12.51
CA ILE A 250 2.81 14.76 -12.51
C ILE A 250 2.58 14.27 -13.94
N ARG A 251 1.86 15.05 -14.75
CA ARG A 251 1.60 14.71 -16.16
C ARG A 251 2.88 14.66 -17.01
N GLU A 252 3.84 15.54 -16.76
CA GLU A 252 5.13 15.52 -17.44
C GLU A 252 6.05 14.40 -16.96
N ASP A 253 6.01 14.07 -15.68
CA ASP A 253 6.80 13.01 -15.07
C ASP A 253 6.34 11.63 -15.52
N GLU A 254 5.03 11.36 -15.57
CA GLU A 254 4.48 10.11 -16.10
C GLU A 254 4.90 9.84 -17.55
N LYS A 255 4.90 10.88 -18.39
CA LYS A 255 5.37 10.76 -19.79
C LYS A 255 6.84 10.37 -19.91
N LYS A 256 7.65 10.62 -18.87
CA LYS A 256 9.10 10.36 -18.86
C LYS A 256 9.45 9.06 -18.14
N MET A 257 8.77 8.76 -17.03
CA MET A 257 9.06 7.65 -16.11
C MET A 257 8.52 6.31 -16.60
N THR A 258 7.40 6.30 -17.32
CA THR A 258 6.66 5.08 -17.58
C THR A 258 6.61 4.80 -19.07
N GLY A 259 7.27 3.71 -19.50
CA GLY A 259 7.00 3.12 -20.80
C GLY A 259 5.50 2.81 -20.94
N SER A 260 5.06 2.53 -22.16
CA SER A 260 3.64 2.43 -22.55
C SER A 260 2.74 1.55 -21.67
N LEU A 261 3.29 0.69 -20.80
CA LEU A 261 2.57 -0.27 -19.95
C LEU A 261 2.29 0.19 -18.52
N GLY A 262 2.84 1.32 -18.07
CA GLY A 262 2.64 1.76 -16.69
C GLY A 262 3.54 1.06 -15.67
N LYS A 263 3.20 1.22 -14.39
CA LYS A 263 3.88 0.56 -13.25
C LYS A 263 3.73 -0.96 -13.31
N LYS A 264 4.67 -1.69 -12.69
CA LYS A 264 4.64 -3.17 -12.60
C LYS A 264 3.40 -3.73 -11.89
N SER A 265 2.86 -2.97 -10.94
CA SER A 265 1.64 -3.32 -10.18
C SER A 265 0.34 -3.10 -10.96
N SER A 266 0.38 -2.29 -12.02
CA SER A 266 -0.80 -1.94 -12.80
C SER A 266 -1.43 -3.18 -13.44
N ILE A 267 -2.77 -3.17 -13.55
CA ILE A 267 -3.50 -4.25 -14.21
C ILE A 267 -3.02 -4.46 -15.65
N LYS A 268 -2.73 -3.36 -16.35
CA LYS A 268 -2.20 -3.33 -17.72
C LYS A 268 -0.87 -4.06 -17.82
N TYR A 269 0.11 -3.71 -16.98
CA TYR A 269 1.41 -4.38 -16.93
C TYR A 269 1.28 -5.86 -16.57
N ARG A 270 0.49 -6.19 -15.54
CA ARG A 270 0.32 -7.57 -15.08
C ARG A 270 -0.32 -8.47 -16.15
N VAL A 271 -1.36 -7.98 -16.81
CA VAL A 271 -2.01 -8.70 -17.92
C VAL A 271 -1.06 -8.83 -19.10
N TYR A 272 -0.38 -7.75 -19.49
CA TYR A 272 0.57 -7.77 -20.59
C TYR A 272 1.70 -8.78 -20.35
N MET A 273 2.38 -8.72 -19.20
CA MET A 273 3.51 -9.61 -18.90
C MET A 273 3.10 -11.08 -18.79
N ARG A 274 1.86 -11.35 -18.35
CA ARG A 274 1.34 -12.71 -18.26
C ARG A 274 1.02 -13.27 -19.64
N LEU A 275 0.38 -12.47 -20.50
CA LEU A 275 0.05 -12.88 -21.86
C LEU A 275 1.26 -12.92 -22.80
N ASP A 276 2.20 -11.98 -22.67
CA ASP A 276 3.47 -11.98 -23.43
C ASP A 276 4.29 -13.24 -23.13
N ARG A 277 4.31 -13.68 -21.87
CA ARG A 277 4.90 -14.97 -21.47
C ARG A 277 4.15 -16.14 -22.09
N PHE A 278 2.83 -16.16 -21.97
CA PHE A 278 1.99 -17.21 -22.53
C PHE A 278 2.20 -17.37 -24.04
N ILE A 279 2.30 -16.26 -24.78
CA ILE A 279 2.58 -16.30 -26.22
C ILE A 279 3.95 -16.88 -26.52
N LYS A 280 4.98 -16.44 -25.81
CA LYS A 280 6.35 -16.95 -26.01
C LYS A 280 6.46 -18.44 -25.71
N GLU A 281 5.75 -18.93 -24.70
CA GLU A 281 5.74 -20.35 -24.33
C GLU A 281 4.93 -21.21 -25.31
N ASN A 282 3.94 -20.63 -26.00
CA ASN A 282 3.02 -21.32 -26.90
C ASN A 282 3.17 -20.91 -28.37
N GLU A 283 4.32 -20.34 -28.73
CA GLU A 283 4.58 -19.82 -30.07
C GLU A 283 4.44 -20.94 -31.12
N GLY A 284 3.68 -20.68 -32.19
CA GLY A 284 3.42 -21.66 -33.25
C GLY A 284 2.35 -22.73 -32.92
N THR A 285 1.66 -22.63 -31.78
CA THR A 285 0.53 -23.49 -31.44
C THR A 285 -0.83 -22.87 -31.80
N LEU A 286 -1.91 -23.63 -31.67
CA LEU A 286 -3.29 -23.15 -31.88
C LEU A 286 -3.74 -22.12 -30.83
N PHE A 287 -3.03 -21.99 -29.71
CA PHE A 287 -3.37 -21.07 -28.63
C PHE A 287 -2.91 -19.63 -28.90
N VAL A 288 -1.93 -19.44 -29.79
CA VAL A 288 -1.46 -18.11 -30.21
C VAL A 288 -2.18 -17.73 -31.50
N THR A 289 -3.22 -16.92 -31.35
CA THR A 289 -4.05 -16.47 -32.48
C THR A 289 -3.70 -15.03 -32.88
N GLU A 290 -3.98 -14.67 -34.14
CA GLU A 290 -3.80 -13.29 -34.62
C GLU A 290 -4.62 -12.27 -33.79
N PRO A 291 -5.89 -12.53 -33.42
CA PRO A 291 -6.64 -11.66 -32.52
C PRO A 291 -5.95 -11.43 -31.17
N LEU A 292 -5.33 -12.46 -30.58
CA LEU A 292 -4.61 -12.34 -29.32
C LEU A 292 -3.38 -11.44 -29.44
N ASN A 293 -2.59 -11.60 -30.51
CA ASN A 293 -1.44 -10.73 -30.78
C ASN A 293 -1.87 -9.26 -30.91
N ARG A 294 -2.96 -8.99 -31.64
CA ARG A 294 -3.52 -7.63 -31.77
C ARG A 294 -3.99 -7.08 -30.43
N ALA A 295 -4.59 -7.90 -29.58
CA ALA A 295 -5.06 -7.47 -28.27
C ALA A 295 -3.93 -7.08 -27.33
N ILE A 296 -2.81 -7.81 -27.33
CA ILE A 296 -1.63 -7.47 -26.54
C ILE A 296 -0.96 -6.20 -27.06
N ASP A 297 -0.89 -6.04 -28.37
CA ASP A 297 -0.42 -4.82 -29.01
C ASP A 297 -1.26 -3.60 -28.60
N ASP A 298 -2.59 -3.75 -28.55
CA ASP A 298 -3.50 -2.69 -28.11
C ASP A 298 -3.36 -2.40 -26.61
N ILE A 299 -3.19 -3.43 -25.77
CA ILE A 299 -2.86 -3.27 -24.34
C ILE A 299 -1.53 -2.53 -24.17
N TYR A 300 -0.53 -2.80 -25.01
CA TYR A 300 0.73 -2.07 -24.95
C TYR A 300 0.52 -0.60 -25.32
N LYS A 301 -0.14 -0.33 -26.45
CA LYS A 301 -0.19 1.01 -27.06
C LYS A 301 -1.21 1.95 -26.42
N TYR A 302 -2.33 1.44 -25.91
CA TYR A 302 -3.48 2.27 -25.53
C TYR A 302 -3.88 2.07 -24.06
N PRO A 303 -4.50 3.08 -23.43
CA PRO A 303 -5.13 2.93 -22.12
C PRO A 303 -6.26 1.89 -22.15
N MET A 304 -6.48 1.21 -21.03
CA MET A 304 -7.60 0.25 -20.88
C MET A 304 -8.87 0.97 -20.43
N LYS A 305 -10.04 0.56 -20.95
CA LYS A 305 -11.33 1.06 -20.46
C LYS A 305 -11.56 0.60 -19.01
N GLU A 306 -12.26 1.41 -18.21
CA GLU A 306 -12.54 1.11 -16.79
C GLU A 306 -13.20 -0.26 -16.59
N TYR A 307 -14.23 -0.56 -17.40
CA TYR A 307 -14.89 -1.87 -17.38
C TYR A 307 -13.92 -3.05 -17.59
N ALA A 308 -13.00 -2.95 -18.56
CA ALA A 308 -12.02 -4.02 -18.79
C ALA A 308 -11.06 -4.17 -17.62
N ARG A 309 -10.60 -3.06 -17.02
CA ARG A 309 -9.74 -3.09 -15.82
C ARG A 309 -10.42 -3.85 -14.68
N ASP A 310 -11.68 -3.55 -14.39
CA ASP A 310 -12.44 -4.19 -13.31
C ASP A 310 -12.63 -5.68 -13.53
N VAL A 311 -13.05 -6.06 -14.75
CA VAL A 311 -13.27 -7.46 -15.12
C VAL A 311 -11.97 -8.25 -15.03
N LEU A 312 -10.88 -7.74 -15.60
CA LEU A 312 -9.58 -8.42 -15.57
C LEU A 312 -9.02 -8.51 -14.16
N ASN A 313 -9.13 -7.46 -13.35
CA ASN A 313 -8.65 -7.46 -11.98
C ASN A 313 -9.41 -8.48 -11.12
N ARG A 314 -10.74 -8.58 -11.30
CA ARG A 314 -11.56 -9.61 -10.64
C ARG A 314 -11.14 -11.02 -11.04
N GLN A 315 -10.92 -11.26 -12.34
CA GLN A 315 -10.53 -12.58 -12.84
C GLN A 315 -9.11 -12.98 -12.42
N LEU A 316 -8.16 -12.03 -12.39
CA LEU A 316 -6.82 -12.28 -11.85
C LEU A 316 -6.87 -12.66 -10.36
N LYS A 317 -7.70 -11.99 -9.56
CA LYS A 317 -7.90 -12.35 -8.14
C LYS A 317 -8.57 -13.72 -7.97
N ALA A 318 -9.42 -14.12 -8.90
CA ALA A 318 -10.05 -15.44 -8.92
C ALA A 318 -9.10 -16.57 -9.39
N GLY A 319 -7.88 -16.24 -9.81
CA GLY A 319 -6.90 -17.23 -10.26
C GLY A 319 -7.15 -17.76 -11.68
N ILE A 320 -7.71 -16.94 -12.58
CA ILE A 320 -7.92 -17.28 -14.00
C ILE A 320 -6.66 -17.89 -14.64
N SER A 321 -6.83 -18.91 -15.48
CA SER A 321 -5.75 -19.53 -16.24
C SER A 321 -5.21 -18.60 -17.35
N ASP A 322 -4.02 -18.87 -17.87
CA ASP A 322 -3.42 -18.03 -18.92
C ASP A 322 -4.20 -18.14 -20.24
N GLU A 323 -4.74 -19.33 -20.54
CA GLU A 323 -5.58 -19.58 -21.72
C GLU A 323 -6.93 -18.85 -21.61
N ASP A 324 -7.61 -18.96 -20.46
CA ASP A 324 -8.87 -18.25 -20.24
C ASP A 324 -8.67 -16.72 -20.23
N LEU A 325 -7.53 -16.25 -19.71
CA LEU A 325 -7.17 -14.84 -19.74
C LEU A 325 -6.97 -14.35 -21.18
N ALA A 326 -6.29 -15.14 -22.01
CA ALA A 326 -6.12 -14.83 -23.43
C ALA A 326 -7.47 -14.74 -24.15
N GLY A 327 -8.37 -15.71 -23.92
CA GLY A 327 -9.73 -15.70 -24.47
C GLY A 327 -10.55 -14.49 -24.00
N LEU A 328 -10.45 -14.14 -22.72
CA LEU A 328 -11.14 -12.98 -22.15
C LEU A 328 -10.66 -11.67 -22.74
N VAL A 329 -9.35 -11.49 -22.91
CA VAL A 329 -8.78 -10.27 -23.49
C VAL A 329 -9.18 -10.12 -24.96
N VAL A 330 -9.17 -11.20 -25.74
CA VAL A 330 -9.68 -11.19 -27.12
C VAL A 330 -11.16 -10.85 -27.14
N SER A 331 -11.97 -11.48 -26.29
CA SER A 331 -13.41 -11.21 -26.21
C SER A 331 -13.69 -9.74 -25.85
N LEU A 332 -12.99 -9.17 -24.88
CA LEU A 332 -13.11 -7.76 -24.52
C LEU A 332 -12.71 -6.83 -25.66
N ARG A 333 -11.73 -7.23 -26.47
CA ARG A 333 -11.30 -6.45 -27.63
C ARG A 333 -12.34 -6.46 -28.74
N ASP A 334 -12.86 -7.64 -29.07
CA ASP A 334 -13.85 -7.82 -30.13
C ASP A 334 -15.16 -7.08 -29.82
N ASP A 335 -15.49 -6.98 -28.54
CA ASP A 335 -16.63 -6.21 -28.03
C ASP A 335 -16.38 -4.68 -27.95
N ASP A 336 -15.20 -4.18 -28.37
CA ASP A 336 -14.74 -2.81 -28.15
C ASP A 336 -14.87 -2.37 -26.68
N ARG A 337 -14.45 -3.23 -25.76
CA ARG A 337 -14.45 -2.95 -24.32
C ARG A 337 -13.06 -2.97 -23.69
N LEU A 338 -12.03 -3.36 -24.43
CA LEU A 338 -10.67 -3.53 -23.90
C LEU A 338 -9.91 -2.20 -23.75
N ASN A 339 -9.71 -1.47 -24.84
CA ASN A 339 -8.85 -0.29 -24.91
C ASN A 339 -9.55 0.91 -25.54
N ILE A 340 -9.11 2.12 -25.21
CA ILE A 340 -9.56 3.37 -25.84
C ILE A 340 -8.70 3.60 -27.09
N VAL A 341 -9.14 3.10 -28.25
CA VAL A 341 -8.38 3.15 -29.52
C VAL A 341 -8.66 4.43 -30.31
N ASP A 342 -9.90 4.92 -30.27
CA ASP A 342 -10.28 6.21 -30.84
C ASP A 342 -10.25 7.27 -29.75
N GLY A 343 -9.61 8.41 -30.00
CA GLY A 343 -9.66 9.60 -29.14
C GLY A 343 -11.05 10.26 -29.05
N SER A 344 -12.12 9.47 -29.16
CA SER A 344 -13.53 9.84 -29.19
C SER A 344 -14.19 9.83 -27.82
N GLU A 345 -13.55 9.28 -26.78
CA GLU A 345 -13.94 9.59 -25.40
C GLU A 345 -13.31 10.93 -25.00
N PRO A 346 -14.12 11.98 -24.73
CA PRO A 346 -13.59 13.25 -24.29
C PRO A 346 -12.98 13.07 -22.90
N ASP A 347 -11.67 13.29 -22.78
CA ASP A 347 -10.96 13.55 -21.52
C ASP A 347 -11.02 12.48 -20.39
N LEU A 348 -11.40 11.23 -20.65
CA LEU A 348 -11.23 10.13 -19.68
C LEU A 348 -9.77 9.67 -19.51
N ALA A 349 -8.89 10.12 -20.42
CA ALA A 349 -7.43 9.99 -20.30
C ALA A 349 -6.79 11.13 -19.46
N ALA A 350 -7.60 11.98 -18.81
CA ALA A 350 -7.10 13.08 -18.00
C ALA A 350 -6.81 12.63 -16.57
N LEU A 351 -5.68 13.09 -16.04
CA LEU A 351 -5.35 13.03 -14.62
C LEU A 351 -6.54 13.54 -13.80
N GLN A 352 -7.13 12.69 -12.97
CA GLN A 352 -8.25 13.06 -12.12
C GLN A 352 -7.73 13.62 -10.80
N ILE A 353 -8.09 14.85 -10.47
CA ILE A 353 -7.76 15.43 -9.17
C ILE A 353 -8.78 14.92 -8.15
N ILE A 354 -8.32 14.14 -7.17
CA ILE A 354 -9.19 13.58 -6.14
C ILE A 354 -9.41 14.61 -5.03
N CYS A 355 -8.33 15.14 -4.45
CA CYS A 355 -8.40 16.19 -3.44
C CYS A 355 -7.11 17.01 -3.38
N SER A 356 -7.16 18.14 -2.66
CA SER A 356 -5.97 18.96 -2.39
C SER A 356 -6.00 19.58 -0.99
N MET A 357 -4.83 19.72 -0.38
CA MET A 357 -4.70 20.30 0.97
C MET A 357 -3.67 21.42 0.98
N GLY A 358 -4.09 22.60 1.40
CA GLY A 358 -3.19 23.72 1.66
C GLY A 358 -2.45 23.50 2.97
N MET A 359 -1.13 23.67 2.94
CA MET A 359 -0.25 23.63 4.10
C MET A 359 0.19 25.05 4.38
N LYS A 360 -0.47 25.74 5.31
CA LYS A 360 -0.26 27.17 5.58
C LYS A 360 0.50 27.38 6.87
N ASN A 361 1.62 28.08 6.85
CA ASN A 361 2.34 28.42 8.08
C ASN A 361 1.43 29.22 9.01
N LYS A 362 1.46 28.93 10.31
CA LYS A 362 0.87 29.83 11.30
C LYS A 362 1.64 31.16 11.21
N GLY A 363 0.99 32.24 10.78
CA GLY A 363 1.56 33.59 10.94
C GLY A 363 1.74 33.91 12.44
N VAL A 364 2.72 34.69 12.92
CA VAL A 364 3.36 35.90 12.38
C VAL A 364 2.45 36.60 11.37
N ASN A 365 1.58 37.45 11.93
CA ASN A 365 0.75 38.40 11.21
C ASN A 365 1.55 39.27 10.23
#